data_AF-A0A011QQL9-F1
#
_entry.id   AF-A0A011QQL9-F1
#
_cell.length_a   1.000
_cell.length_b   1.000
_cell.length_c   1.000
_cell.angle_alpha   90.00
_cell.angle_beta   90.00
_cell.angle_gamma   90.00
#
_symmetry.space_group_name_H-M   'P 1'
#
loop_
_entity.id
_entity.type
_entity.pdbx_description
1 polymer ?
#
loop_
_entity_poly.entity_id
_entity_poly.type
_entity_poly.pdbx_seq_one_letter_code
_entity_poly.pdbx_strand_id
1 'polypeptide(L)'
;MANVFGVHSVGSSIATFLRNTYPAEIGGRALPACDFELVSAGQLASDSDERNRITLFLYRLSVNEHSRQSAHLRASESRLAPLGLDLHYLMSSWGMTPQDEQVALTWALRQLHEFPVLDASSLTPDAGWASDEVIQIVPSELATEDLMRIWDAVTPSYRLSVSYVARLVRIDPDSDDAQFRPVLSGRFAFGEGAS
;
A
#
# COMPACT_ATOMS: atom_id res chain seq x y z
N MET A 1 2.29 -12.86 -8.57
CA MET A 1 1.87 -11.62 -9.27
C MET A 1 0.52 -11.25 -8.70
N ALA A 2 0.32 -10.00 -8.30
CA ALA A 2 -0.80 -9.67 -7.43
C ALA A 2 -2.12 -9.51 -8.18
N ASN A 3 -3.19 -10.08 -7.62
CA ASN A 3 -4.57 -9.90 -8.08
C ASN A 3 -5.19 -8.61 -7.49
N VAL A 4 -6.48 -8.38 -7.75
CA VAL A 4 -7.22 -7.19 -7.28
C VAL A 4 -7.26 -7.02 -5.74
N PHE A 5 -7.01 -8.09 -4.97
CA PHE A 5 -6.91 -8.02 -3.51
C PHE A 5 -5.56 -7.45 -3.03
N GLY A 6 -4.61 -7.21 -3.94
CA GLY A 6 -3.29 -6.65 -3.66
C GLY A 6 -3.34 -5.38 -2.83
N VAL A 7 -4.18 -4.41 -3.21
CA VAL A 7 -4.28 -3.12 -2.49
C VAL A 7 -4.69 -3.31 -1.03
N HIS A 8 -5.69 -4.15 -0.77
CA HIS A 8 -6.13 -4.45 0.60
C HIS A 8 -5.06 -5.22 1.37
N SER A 9 -4.43 -6.21 0.72
CA SER A 9 -3.35 -6.99 1.31
C SER A 9 -2.21 -6.10 1.79
N VAL A 10 -1.75 -5.11 1.01
CA VAL A 10 -0.68 -4.19 1.43
C VAL A 10 -1.04 -3.46 2.73
N GLY A 11 -2.22 -2.84 2.78
CA GLY A 11 -2.67 -2.11 3.97
C GLY A 11 -2.80 -3.01 5.20
N SER A 12 -3.35 -4.22 5.01
CA SER A 12 -3.49 -5.22 6.08
C SER A 12 -2.14 -5.69 6.60
N SER A 13 -1.17 -5.91 5.71
CA SER A 13 0.20 -6.32 6.07
C SER A 13 0.93 -5.23 6.86
N ILE A 14 0.81 -3.96 6.47
CA ILE A 14 1.39 -2.84 7.23
C ILE A 14 0.80 -2.79 8.65
N ALA A 15 -0.53 -2.83 8.77
CA ALA A 15 -1.19 -2.82 10.08
C ALA A 15 -0.80 -4.03 10.94
N THR A 16 -0.72 -5.21 10.34
CA THR A 16 -0.32 -6.46 11.02
C THR A 16 1.14 -6.42 11.47
N PHE A 17 2.03 -5.90 10.63
CA PHE A 17 3.45 -5.73 10.95
C PHE A 17 3.65 -4.81 12.15
N LEU A 18 2.99 -3.64 12.16
CA LEU A 18 3.05 -2.71 13.28
C LEU A 18 2.48 -3.32 14.55
N ARG A 19 1.32 -3.99 14.47
CA ARG A 19 0.70 -4.67 15.60
C ARG A 19 1.60 -5.75 16.21
N ASN A 20 2.20 -6.59 15.38
CA ASN A 20 3.03 -7.72 15.83
C ASN A 20 4.37 -7.26 16.42
N THR A 21 4.86 -6.10 15.99
CA THR A 21 6.15 -5.59 16.44
C THR A 21 6.03 -4.62 17.63
N TYR A 22 4.82 -4.16 17.96
CA TYR A 22 4.59 -3.20 19.03
C TYR A 22 4.97 -3.78 20.40
N PRO A 23 6.05 -3.27 21.04
CA PRO A 23 6.52 -3.82 22.31
C PRO A 23 5.76 -3.22 23.48
N ALA A 24 5.65 -3.97 24.58
CA ALA A 24 5.07 -3.46 25.82
C ALA A 24 5.99 -2.42 26.51
N GLU A 25 7.30 -2.53 26.33
CA GLU A 25 8.29 -1.64 26.96
C GLU A 25 9.48 -1.36 26.02
N ILE A 26 10.04 -0.15 26.09
CA ILE A 26 11.29 0.23 25.41
C ILE A 26 12.20 0.91 26.41
N GLY A 27 13.43 0.40 26.58
CA GLY A 27 14.42 0.99 27.46
C GLY A 27 13.97 1.10 28.92
N GLY A 28 13.18 0.13 29.39
CA GLY A 28 12.63 0.10 30.76
C GLY A 28 11.48 1.08 31.01
N ARG A 29 10.90 1.66 29.95
CA ARG A 29 9.70 2.50 30.02
C ARG A 29 8.54 1.79 29.33
N ALA A 30 7.43 1.64 30.04
CA ALA A 30 6.21 1.07 29.47
C ALA A 30 5.67 1.96 28.35
N LEU A 31 5.29 1.33 27.24
CA LEU A 31 4.59 1.99 26.15
C LEU A 31 3.09 2.05 26.43
N PRO A 32 2.40 3.05 25.87
CA PRO A 32 0.95 3.10 25.95
C PRO A 32 0.34 1.88 25.26
N ALA A 33 -0.73 1.32 25.80
CA ALA A 33 -1.53 0.33 25.09
C ALA A 33 -2.04 0.98 23.79
N CYS A 34 -1.77 0.36 22.64
CA CYS A 34 -2.14 0.87 21.33
C CYS A 34 -2.39 -0.31 20.38
N ASP A 35 -3.53 -0.27 19.68
CA ASP A 35 -3.81 -1.18 18.57
C ASP A 35 -3.54 -0.51 17.22
N PHE A 36 -3.25 -1.31 16.19
CA PHE A 36 -3.07 -0.83 14.81
C PHE A 36 -4.13 -1.44 13.91
N GLU A 37 -4.88 -0.62 13.17
CA GLU A 37 -6.02 -1.08 12.36
C GLU A 37 -6.07 -0.41 10.99
N LEU A 38 -6.41 -1.18 9.94
CA LEU A 38 -6.74 -0.63 8.62
C LEU A 38 -8.23 -0.24 8.62
N VAL A 39 -8.53 1.00 8.22
CA VAL A 39 -9.90 1.53 8.25
C VAL A 39 -10.32 2.11 6.90
N SER A 40 -11.61 2.00 6.61
CA SER A 40 -12.27 2.70 5.51
C SER A 40 -12.71 4.11 5.92
N ALA A 41 -13.04 4.96 4.94
CA ALA A 41 -13.55 6.31 5.21
C ALA A 41 -14.82 6.32 6.08
N GLY A 42 -15.72 5.35 5.88
CA GLY A 42 -16.95 5.24 6.68
C GLY A 42 -16.69 4.84 8.14
N GLN A 43 -15.72 3.95 8.36
CA GLN A 43 -15.29 3.58 9.72
C GLN A 43 -14.51 4.71 10.38
N LEU A 44 -13.71 5.45 9.62
CA LEU A 44 -13.00 6.64 10.10
C LEU A 44 -13.97 7.73 10.58
N ALA A 45 -15.11 7.89 9.90
CA ALA A 45 -16.15 8.84 10.30
C ALA A 45 -17.02 8.37 11.48
N SER A 46 -16.91 7.10 11.88
CA SER A 46 -17.73 6.51 12.95
C SER A 46 -17.01 6.60 14.28
N ASP A 47 -17.37 7.59 15.10
CA ASP A 47 -16.85 7.78 16.45
C ASP A 47 -17.41 6.70 17.38
N SER A 48 -16.71 5.58 17.53
CA SER A 48 -17.28 4.42 18.22
C SER A 48 -16.30 3.52 18.95
N ASP A 49 -15.18 4.06 19.43
CA ASP A 49 -14.35 3.32 20.39
C ASP A 49 -13.47 4.21 21.28
N GLU A 50 -13.58 4.04 22.60
CA GLU A 50 -12.71 4.63 23.63
C GLU A 50 -11.31 3.99 23.69
N ARG A 51 -10.94 3.15 22.72
CA ARG A 51 -9.67 2.41 22.73
C ARG A 51 -8.58 3.19 22.03
N ASN A 52 -7.42 3.25 22.68
CA ASN A 52 -6.18 3.77 22.11
C ASN A 52 -5.79 2.97 20.85
N ARG A 53 -5.86 3.62 19.69
CA ARG A 53 -5.46 2.98 18.42
C ARG A 53 -4.81 3.97 17.48
N ILE A 54 -4.01 3.41 16.59
CA ILE A 54 -3.48 4.06 15.40
C ILE A 54 -4.17 3.44 14.19
N THR A 55 -4.87 4.27 13.41
CA THR A 55 -5.55 3.82 12.20
C THR A 55 -4.71 4.12 10.98
N LEU A 56 -4.71 3.20 10.02
CA LEU A 56 -4.19 3.39 8.68
C LEU A 56 -5.35 3.58 7.71
N PHE A 57 -5.43 4.73 7.05
CA PHE A 57 -6.48 5.10 6.12
C PHE A 57 -5.90 5.34 4.72
N LEU A 58 -6.39 4.63 3.71
CA LEU A 58 -6.01 4.83 2.30
C LEU A 58 -6.86 5.95 1.70
N TYR A 59 -6.29 7.16 1.59
CA TYR A 59 -7.03 8.35 1.14
C TYR A 59 -6.90 8.62 -0.36
N ARG A 60 -5.85 8.12 -1.01
CA ARG A 60 -5.62 8.31 -2.45
C ARG A 60 -4.90 7.10 -3.05
N LEU A 61 -5.34 6.72 -4.25
CA LEU A 61 -4.64 5.79 -5.12
C LEU A 61 -4.23 6.52 -6.39
N SER A 62 -2.99 6.36 -6.83
CA SER A 62 -2.49 6.93 -8.08
C SER A 62 -1.79 5.86 -8.91
N VAL A 63 -1.91 5.95 -10.24
CA VAL A 63 -1.17 5.09 -11.15
C VAL A 63 0.26 5.62 -11.26
N ASN A 64 1.24 4.73 -11.08
CA ASN A 64 2.64 5.09 -11.20
C ASN A 64 3.03 5.22 -12.68
N GLU A 65 3.28 6.46 -13.12
CA GLU A 65 3.56 6.79 -14.52
C GLU A 65 4.86 6.17 -15.04
N HIS A 66 5.83 5.90 -14.16
CA HIS A 66 7.14 5.33 -14.51
C HIS A 66 7.04 3.83 -14.83
N SER A 67 6.06 3.13 -14.24
CA SER A 67 5.78 1.73 -14.56
C SER A 67 5.32 1.55 -16.01
N ARG A 68 4.67 2.57 -16.60
CA ARG A 68 4.21 2.54 -17.99
C ARG A 68 5.36 2.48 -19.01
N GLN A 69 6.52 3.04 -18.69
CA GLN A 69 7.66 3.05 -19.62
C GLN A 69 8.32 1.67 -19.73
N SER A 70 8.25 0.86 -18.67
CA SER A 70 8.79 -0.51 -18.66
C SER A 70 7.94 -1.49 -19.46
N ALA A 71 6.63 -1.23 -19.58
CA ALA A 71 5.68 -2.01 -20.37
C ALA A 71 6.07 -2.08 -21.86
N HIS A 72 6.56 -0.97 -22.42
CA HIS A 72 6.89 -0.88 -23.84
C HIS A 72 8.14 -1.68 -24.23
N LEU A 73 9.06 -1.95 -23.30
CA LEU A 73 10.32 -2.65 -23.58
C LEU A 73 10.18 -4.18 -23.56
N ARG A 74 9.10 -4.73 -22.97
CA ARG A 74 8.83 -6.18 -22.90
C ARG A 74 7.69 -6.65 -23.80
N ALA A 75 7.21 -5.80 -24.70
CA ALA A 75 6.20 -6.14 -25.69
C ALA A 75 6.77 -7.05 -26.79
N SER A 76 7.14 -8.28 -26.43
CA SER A 76 7.39 -9.35 -27.40
C SER A 76 6.14 -10.21 -27.64
N GLU A 77 5.14 -10.17 -26.77
CA GLU A 77 3.88 -10.90 -26.95
C GLU A 77 2.74 -10.09 -26.34
N SER A 78 1.54 -10.24 -26.89
CA SER A 78 0.29 -9.54 -26.59
C SER A 78 -0.21 -9.74 -25.13
N ARG A 79 0.60 -9.39 -24.12
CA ARG A 79 0.21 -9.38 -22.72
C ARG A 79 0.06 -7.94 -22.27
N LEU A 80 -1.11 -7.61 -21.72
CA LEU A 80 -1.33 -6.33 -21.06
C LEU A 80 -0.29 -6.19 -19.94
N ALA A 81 0.40 -5.04 -19.88
CA ALA A 81 1.42 -4.82 -18.88
C ALA A 81 0.81 -4.62 -17.48
N PRO A 82 1.54 -4.97 -16.40
CA PRO A 82 1.08 -4.77 -15.04
C PRO A 82 0.76 -3.30 -14.76
N LEU A 83 -0.33 -3.08 -14.02
CA LEU A 83 -0.71 -1.78 -13.49
C LEU A 83 0.13 -1.47 -12.25
N GLY A 84 1.06 -0.53 -12.38
CA GLY A 84 1.81 0.00 -11.24
C GLY A 84 0.97 1.05 -10.48
N LEU A 85 0.84 0.88 -9.18
CA LEU A 85 0.08 1.74 -8.28
C LEU A 85 0.99 2.31 -7.18
N ASP A 86 0.69 3.56 -6.82
CA ASP A 86 1.18 4.20 -5.60
C ASP A 86 -0.02 4.44 -4.66
N LEU A 87 0.08 3.90 -3.46
CA LEU A 87 -0.98 3.91 -2.45
C LEU A 87 -0.64 4.93 -1.36
N HIS A 88 -1.48 5.95 -1.18
CA HIS A 88 -1.24 7.01 -0.22
C HIS A 88 -2.03 6.76 1.06
N TYR A 89 -1.32 6.47 2.13
CA TYR A 89 -1.87 6.19 3.44
C TYR A 89 -1.73 7.39 4.37
N LEU A 90 -2.72 7.55 5.24
CA LEU A 90 -2.71 8.47 6.37
C LEU A 90 -2.80 7.65 7.65
N MET A 91 -1.81 7.78 8.53
CA MET A 91 -1.76 7.15 9.84
C MET A 91 -2.18 8.16 10.90
N SER A 92 -3.14 7.83 11.76
CA SER A 92 -3.76 8.80 12.69
C SER A 92 -4.01 8.21 14.08
N SER A 93 -3.86 9.02 15.13
CA SER A 93 -4.12 8.62 16.53
C SER A 93 -5.58 8.78 16.97
N TRP A 94 -6.08 7.85 17.78
CA TRP A 94 -7.44 7.83 18.32
C TRP A 94 -7.48 7.45 19.79
N GLY A 95 -8.36 8.10 20.56
CA GLY A 95 -8.67 7.74 21.95
C GLY A 95 -7.57 8.02 22.98
N MET A 96 -6.43 8.57 22.56
CA MET A 96 -5.20 8.65 23.35
C MET A 96 -5.01 9.99 24.09
N THR A 97 -4.22 9.97 25.16
CA THR A 97 -3.67 11.20 25.75
C THR A 97 -2.58 11.80 24.84
N PRO A 98 -2.24 13.10 24.97
CA PRO A 98 -1.22 13.74 24.14
C PRO A 98 0.16 13.06 24.20
N GLN A 99 0.53 12.52 25.37
CA GLN A 99 1.78 11.78 25.52
C GLN A 99 1.71 10.44 24.78
N ASP A 100 0.60 9.72 24.94
CA ASP A 100 0.45 8.38 24.39
C ASP A 100 0.41 8.40 22.86
N GLU A 101 -0.31 9.36 22.28
CA GLU A 101 -0.37 9.51 20.83
C GLU A 101 0.99 9.85 20.22
N GLN A 102 1.75 10.75 20.87
CA GLN A 102 3.06 11.16 20.37
C GLN A 102 4.06 10.01 20.47
N VAL A 103 4.05 9.25 21.57
CA VAL A 103 4.94 8.09 21.75
C VAL A 103 4.60 6.98 20.76
N ALA A 104 3.32 6.60 20.64
CA ALA A 104 2.90 5.52 19.76
C ALA A 104 3.15 5.86 18.27
N LEU A 105 2.84 7.08 17.83
CA LEU A 105 3.14 7.51 16.46
C LEU A 105 4.64 7.62 16.20
N THR A 106 5.43 8.15 17.15
CA THR A 106 6.89 8.19 17.01
C THR A 106 7.50 6.80 16.92
N TRP A 107 6.98 5.85 17.68
CA TRP A 107 7.37 4.45 17.56
C TRP A 107 7.04 3.89 16.17
N ALA A 108 5.82 4.11 15.68
CA ALA A 108 5.41 3.62 14.36
C ALA A 108 6.25 4.24 13.23
N LEU A 109 6.54 5.54 13.33
CA LEU A 109 7.43 6.27 12.43
C LEU A 109 8.82 5.63 12.38
N ARG A 110 9.42 5.39 13.55
CA ARG A 110 10.73 4.73 13.66
C ARG A 110 10.69 3.33 13.06
N GLN A 111 9.65 2.56 13.36
CA GLN A 111 9.53 1.18 12.90
C GLN A 111 9.43 1.10 11.36
N LEU A 112 8.62 1.97 10.75
CA LEU A 112 8.54 2.05 9.28
C LEU A 112 9.80 2.61 8.63
N HIS A 113 10.55 3.45 9.35
CA HIS A 113 11.85 3.94 8.87
C HIS A 113 12.94 2.85 8.94
N GLU A 114 12.91 1.98 9.95
CA GLU A 114 13.85 0.87 10.11
C GLU A 114 13.56 -0.26 9.11
N PHE A 115 12.29 -0.49 8.80
CA PHE A 115 11.83 -1.52 7.85
C PHE A 115 10.98 -0.89 6.71
N PRO A 116 11.59 -0.09 5.81
CA PRO A 116 10.85 0.62 4.76
C PRO A 116 10.49 -0.28 3.57
N VAL A 117 10.88 -1.55 3.60
CA VAL A 117 10.69 -2.50 2.50
C VAL A 117 9.86 -3.68 3.00
N LEU A 118 8.72 -3.92 2.35
CA LEU A 118 7.91 -5.12 2.54
C LEU A 118 8.17 -6.09 1.40
N ASP A 119 8.67 -7.26 1.75
CA ASP A 119 8.88 -8.39 0.84
C ASP A 119 7.64 -9.31 0.80
N ALA A 120 7.61 -10.22 -0.18
CA ALA A 120 6.52 -11.18 -0.33
C ALA A 120 6.24 -12.02 0.93
N SER A 121 7.22 -12.25 1.80
CA SER A 121 7.03 -12.96 3.09
C SER A 121 6.33 -12.11 4.15
N SER A 122 6.47 -10.80 4.10
CA SER A 122 5.82 -9.86 5.01
C SER A 122 4.39 -9.52 4.55
N LEU A 123 4.07 -9.80 3.28
CA LEU A 123 2.76 -9.55 2.70
C LEU A 123 1.77 -10.69 2.98
N THR A 124 0.51 -10.32 3.18
CA THR A 124 -0.58 -11.27 3.38
C THR A 124 -0.79 -12.08 2.09
N PRO A 125 -0.96 -13.41 2.15
CA PRO A 125 -0.98 -14.25 0.96
C PRO A 125 -2.23 -14.07 0.06
N ASP A 126 -3.24 -13.33 0.50
CA ASP A 126 -4.53 -13.16 -0.19
C ASP A 126 -4.41 -12.66 -1.63
N ALA A 127 -3.36 -11.91 -1.95
CA ALA A 127 -3.19 -11.33 -3.29
C ALA A 127 -2.40 -12.21 -4.26
N GLY A 128 -1.82 -13.34 -3.83
CA GLY A 128 -0.99 -14.18 -4.71
C GLY A 128 0.33 -13.50 -5.15
N TRP A 129 0.96 -12.76 -4.24
CA TRP A 129 2.20 -12.01 -4.50
C TRP A 129 3.28 -12.86 -5.19
N ALA A 130 4.02 -12.24 -6.12
CA ALA A 130 5.16 -12.90 -6.73
C ALA A 130 6.29 -13.00 -5.70
N SER A 131 7.15 -14.02 -5.80
CA SER A 131 8.26 -14.22 -4.86
C SER A 131 9.29 -13.09 -4.90
N ASP A 132 9.34 -12.31 -6.00
CA ASP A 132 10.20 -11.16 -6.21
C ASP A 132 9.49 -9.82 -5.95
N GLU A 133 8.28 -9.83 -5.39
CA GLU A 133 7.56 -8.59 -5.09
C GLU A 133 8.23 -7.84 -3.93
N VAL A 134 8.46 -6.54 -4.16
CA VAL A 134 9.07 -5.65 -3.19
C VAL A 134 8.31 -4.34 -3.19
N ILE A 135 7.67 -4.02 -2.06
CA ILE A 135 6.89 -2.80 -1.85
C ILE A 135 7.68 -1.87 -0.95
N GLN A 136 7.81 -0.62 -1.37
CA GLN A 136 8.54 0.40 -0.63
C GLN A 136 7.59 1.36 0.08
N ILE A 137 7.75 1.51 1.39
CA ILE A 137 7.03 2.47 2.21
C ILE A 137 7.92 3.69 2.40
N VAL A 138 7.45 4.84 1.95
CA VAL A 138 8.19 6.10 2.02
C VAL A 138 7.33 7.15 2.72
N PRO A 139 7.87 7.94 3.65
CA PRO A 139 7.16 9.12 4.16
C PRO A 139 6.75 10.03 3.00
N SER A 140 5.51 10.49 3.02
CA SER A 140 5.01 11.45 2.04
C SER A 140 4.75 12.77 2.72
N GLU A 141 5.04 13.89 2.05
CA GLU A 141 4.58 15.19 2.50
C GLU A 141 3.12 15.37 2.08
N LEU A 142 2.26 15.71 3.03
CA LEU A 142 0.89 16.12 2.81
C LEU A 142 0.77 17.57 3.27
N ALA A 143 0.27 18.45 2.40
CA ALA A 143 0.08 19.85 2.76
C ALA A 143 -0.91 19.96 3.92
N THR A 144 -0.67 20.90 4.84
CA THR A 144 -1.56 21.11 5.99
C THR A 144 -3.00 21.40 5.55
N GLU A 145 -3.18 22.10 4.43
CA GLU A 145 -4.51 22.37 3.86
C GLU A 145 -5.22 21.08 3.42
N ASP A 146 -4.51 20.17 2.74
CA ASP A 146 -5.07 18.89 2.30
C ASP A 146 -5.42 18.00 3.50
N LEU A 147 -4.57 18.00 4.52
CA LEU A 147 -4.82 17.28 5.77
C LEU A 147 -6.06 17.84 6.47
N MET A 148 -6.21 19.17 6.57
CA MET A 148 -7.41 19.80 7.10
C MET A 148 -8.66 19.43 6.30
N ARG A 149 -8.59 19.43 4.96
CA ARG A 149 -9.71 19.03 4.10
C ARG A 149 -10.11 17.56 4.29
N ILE A 150 -9.17 16.66 4.53
CA ILE A 150 -9.47 15.26 4.84
C ILE A 150 -10.25 15.16 6.16
N TRP A 151 -9.86 15.95 7.16
CA TRP A 151 -10.50 15.95 8.48
C TRP A 151 -11.78 16.78 8.55
N ASP A 152 -12.04 17.73 7.65
CA ASP A 152 -13.31 18.47 7.59
C ASP A 152 -14.53 17.55 7.44
N ALA A 153 -14.34 16.38 6.80
CA ALA A 153 -15.39 15.38 6.60
C ALA A 153 -15.57 14.41 7.78
N VAL A 154 -14.72 14.49 8.81
CA VAL A 154 -14.63 13.52 9.91
C VAL A 154 -14.78 14.26 11.25
N THR A 155 -15.60 13.73 12.16
CA THR A 155 -15.77 14.30 13.50
C THR A 155 -15.04 13.43 14.53
N PRO A 156 -14.20 13.99 15.43
CA PRO A 156 -13.82 15.40 15.60
C PRO A 156 -12.80 15.90 14.54
N SER A 157 -12.75 17.23 14.37
CA SER A 157 -12.22 17.91 13.17
C SER A 157 -10.70 17.90 12.96
N TYR A 158 -9.90 17.35 13.88
CA TYR A 158 -8.45 17.24 13.67
C TYR A 158 -7.81 16.20 14.59
N ARG A 159 -6.91 15.40 14.03
CA ARG A 159 -6.09 14.43 14.76
C ARG A 159 -4.64 14.48 14.30
N LEU A 160 -3.72 14.17 15.20
CA LEU A 160 -2.30 14.02 14.86
C LEU A 160 -2.15 12.88 13.83
N SER A 161 -1.60 13.22 12.68
CA SER A 161 -1.54 12.30 11.54
C SER A 161 -0.20 12.39 10.79
N VAL A 162 0.19 11.30 10.15
CA VAL A 162 1.37 11.21 9.28
C VAL A 162 1.00 10.54 7.96
N SER A 163 1.48 11.08 6.85
CA SER A 163 1.28 10.52 5.51
C SER A 163 2.44 9.63 5.05
N TYR A 164 2.08 8.54 4.39
CA TYR A 164 3.00 7.57 3.78
C TYR A 164 2.55 7.21 2.37
N VAL A 165 3.49 6.83 1.52
CA VAL A 165 3.21 6.25 0.21
C VAL A 165 3.84 4.87 0.10
N ALA A 166 3.02 3.86 -0.21
CA ALA A 166 3.49 2.55 -0.62
C ALA A 166 3.61 2.51 -2.14
N ARG A 167 4.83 2.32 -2.64
CA ARG A 167 5.17 2.35 -4.07
C ARG A 167 5.48 0.95 -4.58
N LEU A 168 5.49 0.83 -5.91
CA LEU A 168 5.81 -0.39 -6.66
C LEU A 168 4.76 -1.49 -6.52
N VAL A 169 3.54 -1.16 -6.13
CA VAL A 169 2.45 -2.14 -6.05
C VAL A 169 2.03 -2.50 -7.47
N ARG A 170 2.27 -3.73 -7.89
CA ARG A 170 1.95 -4.19 -9.24
C ARG A 170 0.73 -5.10 -9.25
N ILE A 171 -0.30 -4.70 -9.98
CA ILE A 171 -1.50 -5.52 -10.20
C ILE A 171 -1.45 -6.05 -11.63
N ASP A 172 -1.48 -7.36 -11.78
CA ASP A 172 -1.51 -7.98 -13.10
C ASP A 172 -2.95 -8.14 -13.59
N PRO A 173 -3.20 -7.94 -14.89
CA PRO A 173 -4.48 -8.28 -15.49
C PRO A 173 -4.66 -9.80 -15.45
N ASP A 174 -5.88 -10.25 -15.14
CA ASP A 174 -6.22 -11.68 -15.17
C ASP A 174 -5.82 -12.24 -16.54
N SER A 175 -4.88 -13.18 -16.52
CA SER A 175 -4.42 -13.84 -17.74
C SER A 175 -5.46 -14.86 -18.15
N ASP A 176 -6.30 -14.51 -19.14
CA ASP A 176 -7.15 -15.48 -19.80
C ASP A 176 -6.28 -16.29 -20.79
N ASP A 177 -5.41 -17.15 -20.25
CA ASP A 177 -4.48 -18.01 -21.02
C ASP A 177 -5.24 -18.93 -22.01
N ALA A 178 -6.56 -19.06 -21.88
CA ALA A 178 -7.42 -19.77 -22.81
C ALA A 178 -7.65 -19.04 -24.16
N GLN A 179 -7.52 -17.71 -24.22
CA GLN A 179 -7.78 -16.94 -25.45
C GLN A 179 -6.56 -16.78 -26.36
N PHE A 180 -5.35 -16.83 -25.82
CA PHE A 180 -4.13 -16.50 -26.57
C PHE A 180 -3.19 -17.70 -26.64
N ARG A 181 -3.49 -18.65 -27.53
CA ARG A 181 -2.60 -19.79 -27.80
C ARG A 181 -1.37 -19.29 -28.58
N PRO A 182 -0.13 -19.66 -28.19
CA PRO A 182 1.08 -19.16 -28.84
C PRO A 182 1.12 -19.55 -30.32
N VAL A 183 1.59 -18.63 -31.17
CA VAL A 183 1.72 -18.86 -32.62
C VAL A 183 2.90 -19.80 -32.87
N LEU A 184 2.60 -21.08 -33.09
CA LEU A 184 3.63 -22.12 -33.29
C LEU A 184 4.16 -22.21 -34.73
N SER A 185 3.67 -21.40 -35.67
CA SER A 185 4.15 -21.44 -37.07
C SER A 185 3.91 -20.12 -37.81
N GLY A 186 5.01 -19.43 -38.13
CA GLY A 186 5.02 -18.34 -39.12
C GLY A 186 5.43 -18.89 -40.48
N ARG A 187 4.51 -18.88 -41.46
CA ARG A 187 4.87 -19.11 -42.86
C ARG A 187 5.29 -17.79 -43.49
N PHE A 188 6.58 -17.62 -43.74
CA PHE A 188 7.10 -16.51 -44.54
C PHE A 188 6.94 -16.85 -46.02
N ALA A 189 6.06 -16.14 -46.72
CA ALA A 189 5.99 -16.17 -48.17
C ALA A 189 6.88 -15.06 -48.74
N PHE A 190 8.01 -15.43 -49.34
CA PHE A 190 8.78 -14.50 -50.18
C PHE A 190 8.11 -14.44 -51.56
N GLY A 191 7.61 -13.26 -51.93
CA GLY A 191 7.20 -13.00 -53.31
C GLY A 191 8.43 -12.64 -54.14
N GLU A 192 8.79 -13.48 -55.11
CA GLU A 192 9.75 -13.11 -56.14
C GLU A 192 9.17 -11.96 -56.98
N GLY A 193 9.90 -10.85 -57.05
CA GLY A 193 9.57 -9.72 -57.91
C GLY A 193 9.59 -10.15 -59.37
N ALA A 194 8.43 -10.07 -60.04
CA ALA A 194 8.33 -10.21 -61.48
C ALA A 194 9.11 -9.07 -62.16
N SER A 195 9.98 -9.46 -63.09
CA SER A 195 10.78 -8.59 -63.97
C SER A 195 9.92 -7.82 -64.97
#